data_AF-A0A4S3LK92-F1
#
_entry.id   AF-A0A4S3LK92-F1
#
_cell.length_a   1.000
_cell.length_b   1.000
_cell.length_c   1.000
_cell.angle_alpha   90.00
_cell.angle_beta   90.00
_cell.angle_gamma   90.00
#
_symmetry.space_group_name_H-M   'P 1'
#
loop_
_entity.id
_entity.type
_entity.pdbx_description
1 polymer ?
#
loop_
_entity_poly.entity_id
_entity_poly.type
_entity_poly.pdbx_seq_one_letter_code
_entity_poly.pdbx_strand_id
1 'polypeptide(L)' 'MASPDSLSLKDDNVVWHPHAVTRADREKQHGHRGAVLWFTGLSGSGKSTVAGALEQALHALGVSTYLLDGD' A
#
# COMPACT_ATOMS: atom_id res chain seq x y z
N MET A 1 41.34 19.67 -15.11
CA MET A 1 40.77 18.55 -14.35
C MET A 1 39.46 19.04 -13.75
N ALA A 2 38.32 18.67 -14.33
CA ALA A 2 37.00 19.01 -13.79
C ALA A 2 36.63 17.93 -12.76
N SER A 3 36.30 18.34 -11.54
CA SER A 3 35.81 17.43 -10.49
C SER A 3 34.39 16.96 -10.83
N PRO A 4 34.11 15.64 -10.83
CA PRO A 4 32.79 15.12 -11.10
C PRO A 4 32.09 14.81 -9.76
N ASP A 5 31.61 15.83 -9.05
CA ASP A 5 30.68 15.67 -7.92
C ASP A 5 30.01 17.05 -7.73
N SER A 6 28.72 17.22 -8.02
CA SER A 6 27.67 16.66 -7.19
C SER A 6 26.32 16.88 -7.87
N LEU A 7 25.64 15.78 -8.23
CA LEU A 7 24.20 15.82 -8.49
C LEU A 7 23.50 15.87 -7.13
N SER A 8 23.33 17.07 -6.57
CA SER A 8 22.45 17.29 -5.43
C SER A 8 21.00 17.20 -5.89
N LEU A 9 20.48 15.97 -6.02
CA LEU A 9 19.04 15.70 -6.10
C LEU A 9 18.46 15.77 -4.68
N LYS A 10 18.47 16.95 -4.08
CA LYS A 10 17.60 17.27 -2.95
C LYS A 10 16.64 18.34 -3.46
N ASP A 11 15.41 17.92 -3.70
CA ASP A 11 14.31 18.84 -3.91
C ASP A 11 14.10 19.62 -2.60
N ASP A 12 14.71 20.80 -2.50
CA ASP A 12 14.68 21.69 -1.34
C ASP A 12 13.27 22.17 -0.96
N ASN A 13 12.26 21.81 -1.75
CA ASN A 13 10.86 22.20 -1.56
C ASN A 13 9.95 21.06 -1.05
N VAL A 14 10.52 19.92 -0.63
CA VAL A 14 9.74 18.80 -0.06
C VAL A 14 9.98 18.74 1.45
N VAL A 15 8.98 19.23 2.21
CA VAL A 15 8.97 19.11 3.67
C VAL A 15 8.07 17.94 4.06
N TRP A 16 8.63 16.94 4.73
CA TRP A 16 7.87 15.84 5.31
C TRP A 16 7.13 16.33 6.56
N HIS A 17 5.81 16.26 6.52
CA HIS A 17 4.98 16.54 7.70
C HIS A 17 4.70 15.22 8.44
N PRO A 18 5.13 15.09 9.71
CA PRO A 18 4.80 13.91 10.49
C PRO A 18 3.29 13.85 10.73
N HIS A 19 2.70 12.67 10.53
CA HIS A 19 1.30 12.43 10.86
C HIS A 19 1.16 12.05 12.34
N ALA A 20 0.17 12.61 13.02
CA ALA A 20 -0.11 12.33 14.43
C ALA A 20 -0.50 10.87 14.70
N VAL A 21 -1.10 10.19 13.71
CA VAL A 21 -1.42 8.77 13.77
C VAL A 21 -0.40 8.01 12.95
N THR A 22 0.41 7.19 13.62
CA THR A 22 1.47 6.43 12.98
C THR A 22 0.94 5.12 12.39
N ARG A 23 1.77 4.47 11.56
CA ARG A 23 1.53 3.09 11.12
C ARG A 23 1.36 2.13 12.31
N ALA A 24 2.24 2.24 13.32
CA ALA A 24 2.22 1.37 14.48
C ALA A 24 0.92 1.52 15.29
N ASP A 25 0.38 2.74 15.40
CA ASP A 25 -0.90 2.97 16.07
C ASP A 25 -2.05 2.26 15.35
N ARG A 26 -2.08 2.32 14.02
CA ARG A 26 -3.08 1.61 13.20
C ARG A 26 -2.94 0.10 13.30
N GLU A 27 -1.72 -0.42 13.19
CA GLU A 27 -1.47 -1.87 13.30
C GLU A 27 -1.84 -2.40 14.69
N LYS A 28 -1.57 -1.63 15.75
CA LYS A 28 -2.00 -1.95 17.11
C LYS A 28 -3.53 -1.93 17.25
N GLN A 29 -4.20 -0.93 16.67
CA GLN A 29 -5.66 -0.83 16.69
C GLN A 29 -6.33 -2.01 15.96
N HIS A 30 -5.75 -2.43 14.83
CA HIS A 30 -6.31 -3.48 13.98
C HIS A 30 -5.84 -4.89 14.33
N GLY A 31 -4.80 -5.04 15.16
CA GLY A 31 -4.24 -6.34 15.55
C GLY A 31 -3.46 -7.06 14.44
N HIS A 32 -3.14 -6.38 13.34
CA HIS A 32 -2.39 -6.94 12.21
C HIS A 32 -1.62 -5.84 11.46
N ARG A 33 -0.66 -6.26 10.63
CA ARG A 33 0.11 -5.35 9.77
C ARG A 33 -0.68 -4.98 8.53
N GLY A 34 -0.58 -3.71 8.11
CA GLY A 34 -1.12 -3.30 6.81
C GLY A 34 -0.32 -3.89 5.65
N ALA A 35 -1.01 -4.34 4.61
CA ALA A 35 -0.42 -4.88 3.39
C ALA A 35 -1.23 -4.44 2.15
N VAL A 36 -0.57 -4.41 0.99
CA VAL A 36 -1.20 -4.21 -0.31
C VAL A 36 -0.97 -5.46 -1.13
N LEU A 37 -2.06 -6.10 -1.57
CA LEU A 37 -2.00 -7.21 -2.50
C LEU A 37 -2.35 -6.69 -3.90
N TRP A 38 -1.35 -6.64 -4.77
CA TRP A 38 -1.50 -6.12 -6.13
C TRP A 38 -1.72 -7.25 -7.12
N PHE A 39 -2.98 -7.52 -7.48
CA PHE A 39 -3.32 -8.50 -8.51
C PHE A 39 -3.06 -7.91 -9.90
N THR A 40 -2.27 -8.62 -10.70
CA THR A 40 -1.95 -8.23 -12.09
C THR A 40 -2.10 -9.44 -13.02
N GLY A 41 -2.41 -9.18 -14.29
CA GLY A 41 -2.75 -10.22 -15.25
C GLY A 41 -3.68 -9.73 -16.36
N LEU A 42 -3.78 -10.52 -17.43
CA LEU A 42 -4.60 -10.23 -18.61
C LEU A 42 -6.09 -10.03 -18.26
N SER A 43 -6.84 -9.35 -19.12
CA SER A 43 -8.30 -9.31 -18.98
C SER A 43 -8.87 -10.74 -19.02
N GLY A 44 -9.83 -11.03 -18.15
CA GLY A 44 -10.40 -12.37 -17.99
C GLY A 44 -9.52 -13.38 -17.23
N SER A 45 -8.32 -13.01 -16.76
CA SER A 45 -7.45 -13.94 -16.00
C SER A 45 -7.94 -14.25 -14.57
N GLY A 46 -9.11 -13.74 -14.16
CA GLY A 46 -9.71 -14.01 -12.85
C GLY A 46 -9.23 -13.14 -11.68
N LYS A 47 -8.59 -12.00 -11.93
CA LYS A 47 -8.09 -11.09 -10.88
C LYS A 47 -9.18 -10.67 -9.88
N SER A 48 -10.27 -10.10 -10.39
CA SER A 48 -11.40 -9.64 -9.57
C SER A 48 -12.08 -10.81 -8.84
N THR A 49 -12.17 -11.98 -9.48
CA THR A 49 -12.69 -13.21 -8.85
C THR A 49 -11.87 -13.62 -7.64
N VAL A 50 -10.54 -13.67 -7.76
CA VAL A 50 -9.65 -14.03 -6.65
C VAL A 50 -9.64 -12.95 -5.57
N ALA A 51 -9.62 -11.68 -5.96
CA ALA A 51 -9.59 -10.55 -5.03
C ALA A 51 -10.87 -10.49 -4.18
N GLY A 52 -12.04 -10.69 -4.79
CA GLY A 52 -13.33 -10.75 -4.06
C GLY A 52 -13.42 -11.96 -3.13
N ALA A 53 -12.97 -13.15 -3.56
CA ALA A 53 -12.92 -14.32 -2.69
C ALA A 53 -11.98 -14.12 -1.49
N LEU A 54 -10.84 -13.47 -1.70
CA LEU A 54 -9.90 -13.12 -0.63
C LEU A 54 -10.52 -12.12 0.35
N GLU A 55 -11.19 -11.08 -0.14
CA GLU A 55 -11.86 -10.09 0.71
C GLU A 55 -12.92 -10.76 1.59
N GLN A 56 -13.77 -11.63 1.03
CA GLN A 56 -14.76 -12.39 1.80
C GLN A 56 -14.12 -13.24 2.89
N ALA A 57 -13.01 -13.93 2.57
CA ALA A 57 -12.29 -14.75 3.54
C ALA A 57 -11.68 -13.92 4.68
N LEU A 58 -11.05 -12.78 4.35
CA LEU A 58 -10.44 -11.90 5.35
C LEU A 58 -11.50 -11.23 6.23
N HIS A 59 -12.62 -10.80 5.65
CA HIS A 59 -13.75 -10.25 6.39
C HIS A 59 -14.33 -11.29 7.38
N ALA A 60 -14.48 -12.55 6.96
CA ALA A 60 -14.92 -13.63 7.85
C ALA A 60 -13.96 -13.90 9.02
N LEU A 61 -12.68 -13.54 8.87
CA LEU A 61 -11.67 -13.60 9.94
C LEU A 61 -11.61 -12.32 10.79
N GLY A 62 -12.47 -11.33 10.54
CA GLY A 62 -12.47 -10.04 11.24
C GLY A 62 -11.30 -9.12 10.84
N VAL A 63 -10.63 -9.40 9.72
CA VAL A 63 -9.55 -8.57 9.21
C VAL A 63 -10.15 -7.38 8.45
N SER A 64 -9.66 -6.18 8.73
CA SER A 64 -10.07 -4.97 8.02
C SER A 64 -9.46 -4.98 6.62
N THR A 65 -10.29 -5.06 5.59
CA THR A 65 -9.88 -5.10 4.19
C THR A 65 -10.67 -4.13 3.33
N TYR A 66 -10.13 -3.82 2.16
CA TYR A 66 -10.82 -3.04 1.15
C TYR A 66 -10.35 -3.46 -0.23
N LEU A 67 -11.30 -3.79 -1.11
CA LEU A 67 -11.04 -4.07 -2.51
C LEU A 67 -11.00 -2.78 -3.34
N LEU A 68 -9.88 -2.56 -4.04
CA LEU A 68 -9.73 -1.50 -5.04
C LEU A 68 -9.74 -2.15 -6.42
N ASP A 69 -10.87 -2.06 -7.12
CA ASP A 69 -11.01 -2.54 -8.51
C ASP A 69 -11.45 -1.39 -9.43
N GLY A 70 -11.22 -1.54 -10.73
CA GLY A 70 -11.50 -0.53 -11.75
C GLY A 70 -12.90 -0.58 -12.37
N ASP A 71 -13.79 -1.40 -11.81
CA ASP A 71 -15.22 -1.51 -12.19
C ASP A 71 -16.04 -0.27 -11.77
#